data_AF-A0A653QJC8-F1
#
_entry.id   AF-A0A653QJC8-F1
#
_cell.length_a   1.000
_cell.length_b   1.000
_cell.length_c   1.000
_cell.angle_alpha   90.00
_cell.angle_beta   90.00
_cell.angle_gamma   90.00
#
_symmetry.space_group_name_H-M   'P 1'
#
loop_
_entity.id
_entity.type
_entity.pdbx_description
1 polymer ?
#
loop_
_entity_poly.entity_id
_entity_poly.type
_entity_poly.pdbx_seq_one_letter_code
_entity_poly.pdbx_strand_id
1 'polypeptide(L)'
;MAFYDLSKTEREQLVAQITEAIRSDFKNKSSLNLEVYFSDEDTYIRKNAYLAVGKIYNANLYLQQIILEMLRNLFERENEKIRQTVVNAAGEIGKYYFEDVVWFFDNGLFDEHHCVRNAVIGSVKKMSEKNPKPILNWAKQYLHHDDKEVRREICHGIELRGRTHPEDILPLLKELQNDTTKRVRNTLIHVIGQISYKKNCLPKVIVHLNSWENKMLVLDALDEIVDVHSEKRYAKFSALSQEEVITYIDLNFKK
;
A
#
# COMPACT_ATOMS: atom_id res chain seq x y z
N MET A 1 4.71 5.88 28.66
CA MET A 1 3.75 4.77 28.73
C MET A 1 3.19 4.62 27.33
N ALA A 2 3.36 3.45 26.72
CA ALA A 2 2.93 3.20 25.34
C ALA A 2 1.41 3.10 25.25
N PHE A 3 0.85 3.30 24.05
CA PHE A 3 -0.59 3.25 23.80
C PHE A 3 -1.22 1.93 24.23
N TYR A 4 -0.51 0.80 24.11
CA TYR A 4 -1.01 -0.52 24.51
C TYR A 4 -0.75 -0.88 25.98
N ASP A 5 -0.05 -0.05 26.73
CA ASP A 5 0.03 -0.17 28.19
C ASP A 5 -1.27 0.32 28.86
N LEU A 6 -2.07 1.12 28.14
CA LEU A 6 -3.35 1.65 28.59
C LEU A 6 -4.48 0.61 28.50
N SER A 7 -5.43 0.69 29.43
CA SER A 7 -6.69 -0.04 29.34
C SER A 7 -7.48 0.36 28.09
N LYS A 8 -8.48 -0.44 27.72
CA LYS A 8 -9.35 -0.13 26.58
C LYS A 8 -10.03 1.25 26.73
N THR A 9 -10.55 1.55 27.92
CA THR A 9 -11.24 2.82 28.21
C THR A 9 -10.28 4.01 28.11
N GLU A 10 -9.07 3.88 28.66
CA GLU A 10 -8.06 4.93 28.58
C GLU A 10 -7.61 5.18 27.13
N ARG A 11 -7.47 4.12 26.32
CA ARG A 11 -7.19 4.27 24.89
C ARG A 11 -8.30 5.01 24.16
N GLU A 12 -9.56 4.69 24.43
CA GLU A 12 -10.70 5.37 23.82
C GLU A 12 -10.73 6.87 24.19
N GLN A 13 -10.44 7.19 25.45
CA GLN A 13 -10.32 8.58 25.92
C GLN A 13 -9.17 9.31 25.23
N LEU A 14 -7.99 8.69 25.14
CA LEU A 14 -6.83 9.28 24.47
C LEU A 14 -7.08 9.52 22.98
N VAL A 15 -7.74 8.58 22.30
CA VAL A 15 -8.13 8.75 20.89
C VAL A 15 -9.08 9.94 20.72
N ALA A 16 -10.04 10.12 21.63
CA ALA A 16 -10.93 11.27 21.62
C ALA A 16 -10.18 12.59 21.85
N GLN A 17 -9.22 12.61 22.78
CA GLN A 17 -8.36 13.76 23.05
C GLN A 17 -7.52 14.15 21.82
N ILE A 18 -6.82 13.18 21.21
CA ILE A 18 -6.05 13.39 19.97
C ILE A 18 -6.95 13.97 18.88
N THR A 19 -8.14 13.41 18.71
CA THR A 19 -9.08 13.86 17.67
C THR A 19 -9.54 15.31 17.90
N GLU A 20 -9.88 15.68 19.13
CA GLU A 20 -10.33 17.05 19.42
C GLU A 20 -9.17 18.06 19.33
N ALA A 21 -7.98 17.69 19.78
CA ALA A 21 -6.78 18.54 19.67
C ALA A 21 -6.44 18.83 18.20
N ILE A 22 -6.43 17.80 17.34
CA ILE A 22 -6.20 17.95 15.89
C ILE A 22 -7.31 18.78 15.24
N ARG A 23 -8.57 18.59 15.64
CA ARG A 23 -9.69 19.39 15.15
C ARG A 23 -9.53 20.87 15.53
N SER A 24 -9.11 21.15 16.76
CA SER A 24 -8.83 22.50 17.25
C SER A 24 -7.71 23.15 16.43
N ASP A 25 -6.65 22.42 16.15
CA ASP A 25 -5.56 22.85 15.28
C ASP A 25 -6.07 23.27 13.89
N PHE A 26 -6.91 22.47 13.23
CA PHE A 26 -7.48 22.84 11.94
C PHE A 26 -8.40 24.07 12.02
N LYS A 27 -9.24 24.18 13.04
CA LYS A 27 -10.12 25.36 13.22
C LYS A 27 -9.32 26.65 13.43
N ASN A 28 -8.22 26.55 14.16
CA ASN A 28 -7.38 27.70 14.52
C ASN A 28 -6.20 27.91 13.56
N LYS A 29 -6.06 27.08 12.51
CA LYS A 29 -4.91 27.06 11.59
C LYS A 29 -3.56 26.96 12.32
N SER A 30 -3.52 26.19 13.41
CA SER A 30 -2.35 25.91 14.24
C SER A 30 -1.83 24.51 13.93
N SER A 31 -0.50 24.31 13.90
CA SER A 31 0.10 22.98 13.73
C SER A 31 0.66 22.38 15.02
N LEU A 32 0.46 23.02 16.18
CA LEU A 32 1.13 22.63 17.43
C LEU A 32 0.85 21.18 17.84
N ASN A 33 -0.43 20.78 17.91
CA ASN A 33 -0.80 19.42 18.31
C ASN A 33 -0.56 18.42 17.17
N LEU A 34 -0.76 18.86 15.92
CA LEU A 34 -0.42 18.07 14.74
C LEU A 34 1.05 17.66 14.77
N GLU A 35 1.98 18.60 14.98
CA GLU A 35 3.41 18.31 15.03
C GLU A 35 3.76 17.38 16.18
N VAL A 36 3.16 17.57 17.37
CA VAL A 36 3.36 16.67 18.52
C VAL A 36 2.91 15.24 18.20
N TYR A 37 1.68 15.05 17.73
CA TYR A 37 1.16 13.70 17.49
C TYR A 37 1.71 13.05 16.23
N PHE A 38 2.13 13.84 15.23
CA PHE A 38 2.71 13.31 14.00
C PHE A 38 4.18 12.95 14.16
N SER A 39 4.88 13.52 15.14
CA SER A 39 6.27 13.17 15.46
C SER A 39 6.41 12.15 16.60
N ASP A 40 5.31 11.79 17.26
CA ASP A 40 5.31 10.89 18.41
C ASP A 40 6.05 9.57 18.13
N GLU A 41 6.87 9.11 19.07
CA GLU A 41 7.63 7.87 18.95
C GLU A 41 6.72 6.64 18.84
N ASP A 42 5.58 6.65 19.51
CA ASP A 42 4.60 5.57 19.47
C ASP A 42 3.81 5.60 18.16
N THR A 43 4.07 4.59 17.32
CA THR A 43 3.38 4.41 16.03
C THR A 43 1.85 4.37 16.13
N TYR A 44 1.30 3.99 17.29
CA TYR A 44 -0.14 3.95 17.50
C TYR A 44 -0.72 5.32 17.84
N ILE A 45 0.05 6.20 18.47
CA ILE A 45 -0.33 7.61 18.61
C ILE A 45 -0.39 8.25 17.23
N ARG A 46 0.67 8.10 16.42
CA ARG A 46 0.69 8.58 15.02
C ARG A 46 -0.45 7.98 14.20
N LYS A 47 -0.76 6.69 14.39
CA LYS A 47 -1.91 6.02 13.75
C LYS A 47 -3.23 6.67 14.08
N ASN A 48 -3.49 6.92 15.36
CA ASN A 48 -4.74 7.56 15.75
C ASN A 48 -4.82 9.01 15.27
N ALA A 49 -3.68 9.71 15.20
CA ALA A 49 -3.59 11.04 14.62
C ALA A 49 -3.98 11.07 13.14
N TYR A 50 -3.37 10.25 12.28
CA TYR A 50 -3.72 10.24 10.85
C TYR A 50 -5.15 9.73 10.59
N LEU A 51 -5.66 8.81 11.43
CA LEU A 51 -7.06 8.37 11.36
C LEU A 51 -8.03 9.49 11.74
N ALA A 52 -7.67 10.33 12.73
CA ALA A 52 -8.46 11.48 13.11
C ALA A 52 -8.55 12.49 11.96
N VAL A 53 -7.44 12.75 11.25
CA VAL A 53 -7.44 13.64 10.07
C VAL A 53 -8.45 13.18 9.02
N GLY A 54 -8.39 11.90 8.60
CA GLY A 54 -9.34 11.36 7.62
C GLY A 54 -10.80 11.46 8.08
N LYS A 55 -11.08 11.21 9.37
CA LYS A 55 -12.43 11.37 9.93
C LYS A 55 -12.89 12.83 9.92
N ILE A 56 -12.03 13.77 10.31
CA ILE A 56 -12.35 15.20 10.36
C ILE A 56 -12.60 15.74 8.95
N TYR A 57 -11.73 15.37 8.00
CA TYR A 57 -11.85 15.74 6.58
C TYR A 57 -13.19 15.31 5.99
N ASN A 58 -13.60 14.06 6.25
CA ASN A 58 -14.88 13.53 5.75
C ASN A 58 -16.11 14.15 6.44
N ALA A 59 -15.98 14.56 7.70
CA ALA A 59 -17.10 15.10 8.49
C ALA A 59 -17.29 16.62 8.34
N ASN A 60 -16.30 17.36 7.82
CA ASN A 60 -16.31 18.83 7.82
C ASN A 60 -15.82 19.40 6.48
N LEU A 61 -16.76 19.63 5.55
CA LEU A 61 -16.46 20.18 4.21
C LEU A 61 -15.68 21.50 4.27
N TYR A 62 -16.03 22.39 5.19
CA TYR A 62 -15.36 23.70 5.35
C TYR A 62 -13.90 23.60 5.82
N LEU A 63 -13.48 22.45 6.38
CA LEU A 63 -12.09 22.24 6.81
C LEU A 63 -11.23 21.55 5.76
N GLN A 64 -11.81 20.99 4.69
CA GLN A 64 -11.06 20.16 3.73
C GLN A 64 -9.85 20.89 3.14
N GLN A 65 -10.06 22.11 2.64
CA GLN A 65 -8.97 22.91 2.08
C GLN A 65 -7.90 23.26 3.11
N ILE A 66 -8.31 23.63 4.32
CA ILE A 66 -7.40 23.95 5.43
C ILE A 66 -6.55 22.73 5.80
N ILE A 67 -7.18 21.54 5.87
CA ILE A 67 -6.48 20.29 6.16
C ILE A 67 -5.43 20.02 5.09
N LEU A 68 -5.77 20.12 3.80
CA LEU A 68 -4.82 19.87 2.71
C LEU A 68 -3.65 20.85 2.74
N GLU A 69 -3.91 22.15 2.95
CA GLU A 69 -2.87 23.18 3.07
C GLU A 69 -1.93 22.91 4.26
N MET A 70 -2.50 22.58 5.42
CA MET A 70 -1.71 22.29 6.62
C MET A 70 -0.90 21.00 6.46
N LEU A 71 -1.46 19.96 5.84
CA LEU A 71 -0.72 18.74 5.53
C LEU A 71 0.44 19.00 4.57
N ARG A 72 0.28 19.87 3.56
CA ARG A 72 1.39 20.29 2.68
C ARG A 72 2.51 20.95 3.49
N ASN A 73 2.16 21.91 4.36
CA ASN A 73 3.14 22.56 5.22
C ASN A 73 3.87 21.59 6.16
N LEU A 74 3.15 20.58 6.69
CA LEU A 74 3.75 19.54 7.53
C LEU A 74 4.66 18.58 6.73
N PHE A 75 4.37 18.38 5.44
CA PHE A 75 5.20 17.55 4.56
C PHE A 75 6.58 18.18 4.30
N GLU A 76 6.72 19.49 4.44
CA GLU A 76 7.99 20.21 4.31
C GLU A 76 8.87 20.17 5.57
N ARG A 77 8.43 19.47 6.65
CA ARG A 77 9.21 19.37 7.89
C ARG A 77 10.36 18.38 7.74
N GLU A 78 11.50 18.69 8.36
CA GLU A 78 12.69 17.82 8.36
C GLU A 78 12.44 16.45 9.03
N ASN A 79 11.53 16.40 10.00
CA ASN A 79 11.22 15.17 10.73
C ASN A 79 10.44 14.18 9.84
N GLU A 80 11.07 13.04 9.53
CA GLU A 80 10.52 11.99 8.68
C GLU A 80 9.27 11.33 9.24
N LYS A 81 9.07 11.30 10.58
CA LYS A 81 7.85 10.77 11.20
C LYS A 81 6.67 11.68 10.92
N ILE A 82 6.89 12.99 10.88
CA ILE A 82 5.85 13.94 10.48
C ILE A 82 5.44 13.69 9.04
N ARG A 83 6.40 13.68 8.10
CA ARG A 83 6.15 13.41 6.68
C ARG A 83 5.49 12.04 6.46
N GLN A 84 5.95 11.01 7.16
CA GLN A 84 5.34 9.67 7.15
C GLN A 84 3.87 9.73 7.58
N THR A 85 3.56 10.46 8.66
CA THR A 85 2.20 10.58 9.19
C THR A 85 1.29 11.39 8.27
N VAL A 86 1.83 12.42 7.62
CA VAL A 86 1.15 13.18 6.55
C VAL A 86 0.74 12.25 5.41
N VAL A 87 1.65 11.43 4.89
CA VAL A 87 1.33 10.49 3.81
C VAL A 87 0.24 9.49 4.24
N ASN A 88 0.30 8.98 5.47
CA ASN A 88 -0.75 8.12 5.98
C ASN A 88 -2.10 8.84 6.11
N ALA A 89 -2.12 10.11 6.53
CA ALA A 89 -3.33 10.92 6.62
C ALA A 89 -3.93 11.18 5.22
N ALA A 90 -3.08 11.53 4.25
CA ALA A 90 -3.44 11.61 2.84
C ALA A 90 -4.01 10.28 2.34
N GLY A 91 -3.45 9.14 2.77
CA GLY A 91 -3.98 7.80 2.48
C GLY A 91 -5.37 7.53 3.04
N GLU A 92 -5.71 8.08 4.21
CA GLU A 92 -7.07 7.95 4.75
C GLU A 92 -8.09 8.79 3.98
N ILE A 93 -7.68 9.95 3.43
CA ILE A 93 -8.49 10.81 2.56
C ILE A 93 -8.65 10.16 1.17
N GLY A 94 -7.54 9.69 0.57
CA GLY A 94 -7.48 9.13 -0.78
C GLY A 94 -8.23 7.81 -0.97
N LYS A 95 -8.68 7.18 0.12
CA LYS A 95 -9.66 6.08 0.06
C LYS A 95 -10.96 6.47 -0.65
N TYR A 96 -11.28 7.77 -0.67
CA TYR A 96 -12.49 8.29 -1.30
C TYR A 96 -12.22 9.44 -2.27
N TYR A 97 -11.16 10.24 -2.03
CA TYR A 97 -10.84 11.45 -2.81
C TYR A 97 -9.35 11.46 -3.17
N PHE A 98 -8.92 10.59 -4.09
CA PHE A 98 -7.49 10.43 -4.37
C PHE A 98 -6.89 11.64 -5.10
N GLU A 99 -7.67 12.26 -5.97
CA GLU A 99 -7.31 13.42 -6.76
C GLU A 99 -6.89 14.60 -5.87
N ASP A 100 -7.52 14.75 -4.69
CA ASP A 100 -7.20 15.82 -3.73
C ASP A 100 -5.85 15.63 -3.04
N VAL A 101 -5.33 14.41 -3.03
CA VAL A 101 -4.14 14.01 -2.27
C VAL A 101 -3.01 13.45 -3.12
N VAL A 102 -3.16 13.41 -4.45
CA VAL A 102 -2.17 12.85 -5.38
C VAL A 102 -0.77 13.44 -5.18
N TRP A 103 -0.69 14.76 -4.89
CA TRP A 103 0.57 15.46 -4.63
C TRP A 103 1.38 14.84 -3.50
N PHE A 104 0.74 14.35 -2.42
CA PHE A 104 1.45 13.71 -1.31
C PHE A 104 2.08 12.37 -1.71
N PHE A 105 1.48 11.68 -2.67
CA PHE A 105 2.00 10.41 -3.18
C PHE A 105 3.09 10.63 -4.22
N ASP A 106 2.91 11.62 -5.10
CA ASP A 106 3.94 12.01 -6.06
C ASP A 106 5.21 12.46 -5.37
N ASN A 107 5.13 13.21 -4.26
CA ASN A 107 6.33 13.64 -3.52
C ASN A 107 6.81 12.56 -2.53
N GLY A 108 5.90 11.90 -1.82
CA GLY A 108 6.25 10.87 -0.82
C GLY A 108 6.95 9.65 -1.40
N LEU A 109 6.72 9.33 -2.68
CA LEU A 109 7.38 8.21 -3.36
C LEU A 109 8.88 8.45 -3.57
N PHE A 110 9.29 9.72 -3.63
CA PHE A 110 10.69 10.14 -3.81
C PHE A 110 11.29 10.78 -2.56
N ASP A 111 10.63 10.66 -1.41
CA ASP A 111 11.15 11.16 -0.15
C ASP A 111 12.52 10.51 0.15
N GLU A 112 13.45 11.32 0.65
CA GLU A 112 14.79 10.86 1.05
C GLU A 112 14.72 9.68 2.03
N HIS A 113 13.74 9.71 2.95
CA HIS A 113 13.64 8.75 4.02
C HIS A 113 12.69 7.61 3.67
N HIS A 114 13.22 6.38 3.70
CA HIS A 114 12.50 5.16 3.34
C HIS A 114 11.19 4.94 4.11
N CYS A 115 11.06 5.45 5.33
CA CYS A 115 9.83 5.30 6.12
C CYS A 115 8.64 6.05 5.51
N VAL A 116 8.88 7.14 4.78
CA VAL A 116 7.86 7.94 4.09
C VAL A 116 7.45 7.25 2.79
N ARG A 117 8.43 6.77 2.00
CA ARG A 117 8.17 5.92 0.83
C ARG A 117 7.36 4.66 1.19
N ASN A 118 7.70 4.01 2.31
CA ASN A 118 6.91 2.90 2.83
C ASN A 118 5.48 3.29 3.21
N ALA A 119 5.23 4.51 3.68
CA ALA A 119 3.88 5.00 3.93
C ALA A 119 3.08 5.24 2.65
N VAL A 120 3.73 5.63 1.54
CA VAL A 120 3.10 5.67 0.21
C VAL A 120 2.63 4.26 -0.15
N ILE A 121 3.51 3.27 -0.07
CA ILE A 121 3.18 1.88 -0.40
C ILE A 121 2.09 1.31 0.52
N GLY A 122 2.15 1.59 1.82
CA GLY A 122 1.11 1.21 2.77
C GLY A 122 -0.24 1.87 2.50
N SER A 123 -0.24 3.11 2.02
CA SER A 123 -1.46 3.85 1.69
C SER A 123 -2.07 3.39 0.37
N VAL A 124 -1.26 3.19 -0.68
CA VAL A 124 -1.69 2.62 -1.97
C VAL A 124 -2.43 1.30 -1.77
N LYS A 125 -1.89 0.43 -0.90
CA LYS A 125 -2.53 -0.83 -0.50
C LYS A 125 -3.95 -0.62 0.05
N LYS A 126 -4.10 0.25 1.06
CA LYS A 126 -5.40 0.55 1.71
C LYS A 126 -6.38 1.26 0.77
N MET A 127 -5.89 2.21 -0.03
CA MET A 127 -6.72 2.98 -0.96
C MET A 127 -7.23 2.10 -2.09
N SER A 128 -6.41 1.19 -2.63
CA SER A 128 -6.81 0.26 -3.70
C SER A 128 -7.95 -0.70 -3.30
N GLU A 129 -8.13 -0.95 -2.01
CA GLU A 129 -9.27 -1.74 -1.52
C GLU A 129 -10.61 -1.01 -1.69
N LYS A 130 -10.60 0.33 -1.64
CA LYS A 130 -11.82 1.18 -1.65
C LYS A 130 -12.01 1.96 -2.95
N ASN A 131 -10.91 2.42 -3.54
CA ASN A 131 -10.87 3.29 -4.71
C ASN A 131 -9.80 2.81 -5.72
N PRO A 132 -9.92 1.60 -6.30
CA PRO A 132 -8.84 1.00 -7.09
C PRO A 132 -8.50 1.78 -8.38
N LYS A 133 -9.51 2.28 -9.10
CA LYS A 133 -9.29 2.83 -10.46
C LYS A 133 -8.28 4.00 -10.51
N PRO A 134 -8.46 5.10 -9.76
CA PRO A 134 -7.52 6.21 -9.81
C PRO A 134 -6.13 5.82 -9.26
N ILE A 135 -6.09 4.96 -8.23
CA ILE A 135 -4.82 4.52 -7.63
C ILE A 135 -4.03 3.65 -8.60
N LEU A 136 -4.68 2.73 -9.32
CA LEU A 136 -4.00 1.88 -10.30
C LEU A 136 -3.58 2.67 -11.54
N ASN A 137 -4.36 3.68 -11.95
CA ASN A 137 -3.95 4.61 -13.00
C ASN A 137 -2.70 5.40 -12.62
N TRP A 138 -2.63 5.88 -11.37
CA TRP A 138 -1.45 6.53 -10.83
C TRP A 138 -0.26 5.58 -10.78
N ALA A 139 -0.43 4.39 -10.18
CA ALA A 139 0.63 3.39 -10.06
C ALA A 139 1.22 2.99 -11.43
N LYS A 140 0.37 2.89 -12.46
CA LYS A 140 0.78 2.56 -13.83
C LYS A 140 1.85 3.52 -14.38
N GLN A 141 1.78 4.80 -14.04
CA GLN A 141 2.73 5.81 -14.52
C GLN A 141 4.17 5.54 -14.07
N TYR A 142 4.34 4.80 -12.97
CA TYR A 142 5.62 4.53 -12.34
C TYR A 142 6.18 3.13 -12.64
N LEU A 143 5.46 2.28 -13.39
CA LEU A 143 5.93 0.93 -13.74
C LEU A 143 7.13 0.94 -14.69
N HIS A 144 7.36 2.03 -15.41
CA HIS A 144 8.49 2.18 -16.36
C HIS A 144 9.42 3.32 -15.96
N HIS A 145 9.36 3.76 -14.70
CA HIS A 145 10.21 4.84 -14.18
C HIS A 145 11.70 4.47 -14.25
N ASP A 146 12.59 5.42 -14.53
CA ASP A 146 14.03 5.13 -14.67
C ASP A 146 14.65 4.53 -13.40
N ASP A 147 14.23 5.00 -12.23
CA ASP A 147 14.62 4.44 -10.95
C ASP A 147 13.97 3.08 -10.69
N LYS A 148 14.81 2.05 -10.57
CA LYS A 148 14.42 0.68 -10.24
C LYS A 148 13.74 0.52 -8.88
N GLU A 149 14.08 1.33 -7.88
CA GLU A 149 13.44 1.22 -6.56
C GLU A 149 11.99 1.70 -6.62
N VAL A 150 11.70 2.74 -7.41
CA VAL A 150 10.33 3.19 -7.68
C VAL A 150 9.50 2.08 -8.35
N ARG A 151 10.03 1.49 -9.43
CA ARG A 151 9.34 0.37 -10.12
C ARG A 151 9.08 -0.80 -9.18
N ARG A 152 10.08 -1.17 -8.36
CA ARG A 152 9.97 -2.23 -7.35
C ARG A 152 8.90 -1.91 -6.30
N GLU A 153 8.92 -0.70 -5.74
CA GLU A 153 8.00 -0.29 -4.69
C GLU A 153 6.55 -0.28 -5.20
N ILE A 154 6.32 0.20 -6.42
CA ILE A 154 5.00 0.19 -7.08
C ILE A 154 4.53 -1.25 -7.36
N CYS A 155 5.40 -2.11 -7.90
CA CYS A 155 5.11 -3.53 -8.10
C CYS A 155 4.63 -4.19 -6.79
N HIS A 156 5.28 -3.87 -5.67
CA HIS A 156 4.89 -4.37 -4.35
C HIS A 156 3.60 -3.70 -3.83
N GLY A 157 3.41 -2.40 -4.07
CA GLY A 157 2.27 -1.62 -3.56
C GLY A 157 0.91 -2.10 -4.06
N ILE A 158 0.85 -2.62 -5.30
CA ILE A 158 -0.39 -3.11 -5.91
C ILE A 158 -0.73 -4.57 -5.57
N GLU A 159 0.16 -5.27 -4.86
CA GLU A 159 0.05 -6.71 -4.56
C GLU A 159 -1.25 -7.09 -3.81
N LEU A 160 -1.62 -6.34 -2.76
CA LEU A 160 -2.79 -6.70 -1.93
C LEU A 160 -4.11 -6.62 -2.71
N ARG A 161 -4.21 -5.71 -3.69
CA ARG A 161 -5.36 -5.67 -4.59
C ARG A 161 -5.41 -6.94 -5.43
N GLY A 162 -4.27 -7.41 -5.93
CA GLY A 162 -4.17 -8.61 -6.74
C GLY A 162 -4.63 -9.87 -6.00
N ARG A 163 -4.41 -9.94 -4.68
CA ARG A 163 -4.86 -11.05 -3.81
C ARG A 163 -6.39 -11.23 -3.73
N THR A 164 -7.17 -10.26 -4.22
CA THR A 164 -8.64 -10.32 -4.25
C THR A 164 -9.20 -10.06 -5.66
N HIS A 165 -8.50 -9.27 -6.46
CA HIS A 165 -8.86 -8.89 -7.83
C HIS A 165 -7.63 -9.04 -8.76
N PRO A 166 -7.17 -10.28 -9.05
CA PRO A 166 -5.99 -10.49 -9.89
C PRO A 166 -6.09 -9.80 -11.26
N GLU A 167 -7.28 -9.74 -11.85
CA GLU A 167 -7.58 -9.11 -13.14
C GLU A 167 -7.23 -7.62 -13.20
N ASP A 168 -7.26 -6.92 -12.07
CA ASP A 168 -6.86 -5.50 -12.00
C ASP A 168 -5.34 -5.34 -12.07
N ILE A 169 -4.60 -6.34 -11.56
CA ILE A 169 -3.17 -6.23 -11.25
C ILE A 169 -2.29 -7.00 -12.23
N LEU A 170 -2.70 -8.18 -12.67
CA LEU A 170 -1.93 -9.02 -13.60
C LEU A 170 -1.61 -8.31 -14.93
N PRO A 171 -2.49 -7.47 -15.53
CA PRO A 171 -2.12 -6.67 -16.68
C PRO A 171 -0.98 -5.67 -16.40
N LEU A 172 -0.99 -5.03 -15.22
CA LEU A 172 0.06 -4.10 -14.81
C LEU A 172 1.38 -4.82 -14.56
N LEU A 173 1.34 -5.96 -13.86
CA LEU A 173 2.51 -6.80 -13.60
C LEU A 173 3.15 -7.33 -14.88
N LYS A 174 2.34 -7.61 -15.91
CA LYS A 174 2.84 -8.03 -17.23
C LYS A 174 3.73 -6.97 -17.88
N GLU A 175 3.50 -5.69 -17.63
CA GLU A 175 4.33 -4.62 -18.17
C GLU A 175 5.78 -4.68 -17.63
N LEU A 176 5.98 -5.26 -16.45
CA LEU A 176 7.30 -5.46 -15.83
C LEU A 176 8.01 -6.75 -16.28
N GLN A 177 7.41 -7.57 -17.14
CA GLN A 177 7.94 -8.91 -17.46
C GLN A 177 9.35 -8.90 -18.08
N ASN A 178 9.76 -7.76 -18.66
CA ASN A 178 11.07 -7.58 -19.31
C ASN A 178 12.00 -6.66 -18.52
N ASP A 179 11.69 -6.33 -17.26
CA ASP A 179 12.59 -5.55 -16.42
C ASP A 179 13.92 -6.30 -16.20
N THR A 180 15.02 -5.67 -16.59
CA THR A 180 16.37 -6.25 -16.52
C THR A 180 16.96 -6.20 -15.10
N THR A 181 16.35 -5.43 -14.20
CA THR A 181 16.82 -5.31 -12.82
C THR A 181 16.38 -6.51 -12.00
N LYS A 182 17.35 -7.33 -11.58
CA LYS A 182 17.13 -8.53 -10.75
C LYS A 182 16.21 -8.28 -9.54
N ARG A 183 16.34 -7.14 -8.86
CA ARG A 183 15.52 -6.81 -7.67
C ARG A 183 14.05 -6.56 -8.02
N VAL A 184 13.76 -5.89 -9.15
CA VAL A 184 12.39 -5.70 -9.65
C VAL A 184 11.82 -7.04 -10.11
N ARG A 185 12.58 -7.77 -10.92
CA ARG A 185 12.24 -9.11 -11.40
C ARG A 185 11.84 -10.07 -10.27
N ASN A 186 12.64 -10.14 -9.22
CA ASN A 186 12.37 -10.99 -8.05
C ASN A 186 11.13 -10.54 -7.28
N THR A 187 10.88 -9.22 -7.22
CA THR A 187 9.68 -8.67 -6.58
C THR A 187 8.43 -9.03 -7.40
N LEU A 188 8.52 -8.94 -8.73
CA LEU A 188 7.44 -9.35 -9.65
C LEU A 188 7.08 -10.83 -9.46
N ILE A 189 8.08 -11.72 -9.47
CA ILE A 189 7.90 -13.16 -9.23
C ILE A 189 7.23 -13.40 -7.87
N HIS A 190 7.76 -12.76 -6.81
CA HIS A 190 7.19 -12.85 -5.47
C HIS A 190 5.74 -12.40 -5.41
N VAL A 191 5.40 -11.25 -6.01
CA VAL A 191 4.03 -10.72 -6.04
C VAL A 191 3.08 -11.66 -6.78
N ILE A 192 3.50 -12.24 -7.90
CA ILE A 192 2.70 -13.25 -8.63
C ILE A 192 2.41 -14.46 -7.74
N GLY A 193 3.43 -14.97 -7.03
CA GLY A 193 3.26 -16.03 -6.04
C GLY A 193 2.31 -15.63 -4.90
N GLN A 194 2.43 -14.42 -4.37
CA GLN A 194 1.54 -13.95 -3.31
C GLN A 194 0.07 -13.82 -3.74
N ILE A 195 -0.17 -13.51 -5.01
CA ILE A 195 -1.53 -13.46 -5.58
C ILE A 195 -2.08 -14.88 -5.71
N SER A 196 -1.28 -15.85 -6.16
CA SER A 196 -1.76 -17.18 -6.54
C SER A 196 -2.32 -18.01 -5.38
N TYR A 197 -1.79 -17.89 -4.16
CA TYR A 197 -2.23 -18.71 -3.02
C TYR A 197 -3.60 -18.32 -2.44
N LYS A 198 -4.17 -17.21 -2.90
CA LYS A 198 -5.51 -16.78 -2.48
C LYS A 198 -6.60 -17.53 -3.23
N LYS A 199 -7.73 -17.72 -2.55
CA LYS A 199 -8.90 -18.42 -3.09
C LYS A 199 -9.29 -17.84 -4.45
N ASN A 200 -9.52 -18.71 -5.43
CA ASN A 200 -9.90 -18.39 -6.81
C ASN A 200 -8.87 -17.56 -7.61
N CYS A 201 -7.63 -17.38 -7.12
CA CYS A 201 -6.62 -16.57 -7.81
C CYS A 201 -5.72 -17.39 -8.75
N LEU A 202 -5.31 -18.61 -8.36
CA LEU A 202 -4.44 -19.46 -9.18
C LEU A 202 -4.92 -19.62 -10.65
N PRO A 203 -6.20 -19.96 -10.94
CA PRO A 203 -6.68 -20.05 -12.33
C PRO A 203 -6.46 -18.77 -13.14
N LYS A 204 -6.75 -17.60 -12.54
CA LYS A 204 -6.58 -16.30 -13.19
C LYS A 204 -5.10 -16.01 -13.46
N VAL A 205 -4.23 -16.33 -12.50
CA VAL A 205 -2.77 -16.19 -12.65
C VAL A 205 -2.26 -17.04 -13.81
N ILE A 206 -2.62 -18.33 -13.87
CA ILE A 206 -2.14 -19.23 -14.93
C ILE A 206 -2.63 -18.81 -16.32
N VAL A 207 -3.91 -18.41 -16.44
CA VAL A 207 -4.44 -17.86 -17.70
C VAL A 207 -3.65 -16.63 -18.15
N HIS A 208 -3.31 -15.72 -17.23
CA HIS A 208 -2.50 -14.56 -17.57
C HIS A 208 -1.07 -14.94 -17.97
N LEU A 209 -0.38 -15.78 -17.18
CA LEU A 209 1.00 -16.21 -17.45
C LEU A 209 1.15 -16.92 -18.80
N ASN A 210 0.13 -17.66 -19.26
CA ASN A 210 0.09 -18.24 -20.61
C ASN A 210 0.24 -17.19 -21.73
N SER A 211 -0.17 -15.94 -21.48
CA SER A 211 -0.06 -14.83 -22.43
C SER A 211 1.26 -14.05 -22.35
N TRP A 212 2.15 -14.37 -21.39
CA TRP A 212 3.39 -13.64 -21.19
C TRP A 212 4.47 -14.13 -22.15
N GLU A 213 5.30 -13.20 -22.61
CA GLU A 213 6.33 -13.40 -23.62
C GLU A 213 7.63 -13.90 -22.99
N ASN A 214 7.99 -13.37 -21.82
CA ASN A 214 9.21 -13.78 -21.12
C ASN A 214 9.06 -15.16 -20.47
N LYS A 215 9.33 -16.22 -21.24
CA LYS A 215 9.19 -17.62 -20.78
C LYS A 215 10.07 -17.96 -19.58
N MET A 216 11.27 -17.39 -19.50
CA MET A 216 12.16 -17.62 -18.36
C MET A 216 11.59 -17.04 -17.07
N LEU A 217 11.05 -15.82 -17.11
CA LEU A 217 10.36 -15.23 -15.96
C LEU A 217 9.11 -16.01 -15.58
N VAL A 218 8.35 -16.49 -16.56
CA VAL A 218 7.16 -17.30 -16.31
C VAL A 218 7.51 -18.60 -15.60
N LEU A 219 8.58 -19.29 -16.01
CA LEU A 219 9.05 -20.50 -15.33
C LEU A 219 9.43 -20.21 -13.87
N ASP A 220 10.23 -19.18 -13.61
CA ASP A 220 10.56 -18.77 -12.23
C ASP A 220 9.32 -18.39 -11.42
N ALA A 221 8.30 -17.79 -12.04
CA ALA A 221 7.04 -17.47 -11.39
C ALA A 221 6.23 -18.73 -11.05
N LEU A 222 6.22 -19.75 -11.92
CA LEU A 222 5.59 -21.04 -11.62
C LEU A 222 6.29 -21.76 -10.46
N ASP A 223 7.63 -21.70 -10.42
CA ASP A 223 8.41 -22.26 -9.30
C ASP A 223 8.08 -21.55 -7.97
N GLU A 224 8.03 -20.22 -7.95
CA GLU A 224 7.60 -19.47 -6.75
C GLU A 224 6.14 -19.78 -6.39
N ILE A 225 5.24 -19.92 -7.37
CA ILE A 225 3.85 -20.32 -7.10
C ILE A 225 3.80 -21.69 -6.40
N VAL A 226 4.58 -22.68 -6.85
CA VAL A 226 4.65 -23.98 -6.18
C VAL A 226 5.26 -23.86 -4.78
N ASP A 227 6.33 -23.07 -4.62
CA ASP A 227 7.02 -22.92 -3.34
C ASP A 227 6.18 -22.18 -2.27
N VAL A 228 5.43 -21.14 -2.64
CA VAL A 228 4.56 -20.42 -1.68
C VAL A 228 3.46 -21.32 -1.12
N HIS A 229 3.02 -22.34 -1.87
CA HIS A 229 2.02 -23.32 -1.43
C HIS A 229 2.63 -24.46 -0.59
N SER A 230 3.94 -24.51 -0.41
CA SER A 230 4.61 -25.53 0.40
C SER A 230 4.25 -25.42 1.89
N GLU A 231 4.36 -26.54 2.59
CA GLU A 231 4.22 -26.62 4.06
C GLU A 231 5.18 -25.68 4.82
N LYS A 232 6.31 -25.33 4.19
CA LYS A 232 7.31 -24.44 4.79
C LYS A 232 6.92 -22.96 4.72
N ARG A 233 5.98 -22.59 3.84
CA ARG A 233 5.58 -21.20 3.60
C ARG A 233 4.11 -20.97 3.94
N TYR A 234 3.22 -20.91 2.95
CA TYR A 234 1.85 -20.45 3.13
C TYR A 234 0.79 -21.56 3.09
N ALA A 235 1.15 -22.85 3.17
CA ALA A 235 0.17 -23.96 3.13
C ALA A 235 -1.06 -23.72 4.04
N LYS A 236 -0.84 -23.27 5.28
CA LYS A 236 -1.92 -22.98 6.25
C LYS A 236 -2.87 -21.84 5.85
N PHE A 237 -2.43 -20.96 4.94
CA PHE A 237 -3.18 -19.79 4.46
C PHE A 237 -3.60 -19.92 3.00
N SER A 238 -3.20 -21.02 2.36
CA SER A 238 -3.44 -21.30 0.96
C SER A 238 -4.81 -21.91 0.75
N ALA A 239 -5.43 -21.58 -0.38
CA ALA A 239 -6.70 -22.19 -0.77
C ALA A 239 -6.55 -23.61 -1.35
N LEU A 240 -5.35 -23.96 -1.81
CA LEU A 240 -5.01 -25.25 -2.42
C LEU A 240 -3.74 -25.80 -1.76
N SER A 241 -3.62 -27.12 -1.69
CA SER A 241 -2.36 -27.79 -1.36
C SER A 241 -1.33 -27.63 -2.48
N GLN A 242 -0.06 -27.85 -2.16
CA GLN A 242 1.02 -27.80 -3.16
C GLN A 242 0.80 -28.80 -4.31
N GLU A 243 0.33 -30.02 -4.00
CA GLU A 243 0.07 -31.06 -5.01
C GLU A 243 -1.06 -30.67 -5.97
N GLU A 244 -2.15 -30.09 -5.44
CA GLU A 244 -3.23 -29.56 -6.27
C GLU A 244 -2.75 -28.43 -7.20
N VAL A 245 -1.84 -27.57 -6.71
CA VAL A 245 -1.26 -26.49 -7.52
C VAL A 245 -0.39 -27.04 -8.64
N ILE A 246 0.49 -28.00 -8.36
CA ILE A 246 1.31 -28.67 -9.37
C ILE A 246 0.41 -29.31 -10.44
N THR A 247 -0.58 -30.09 -10.01
CA THR A 247 -1.53 -30.75 -10.89
C THR A 247 -2.29 -29.73 -11.76
N TYR A 248 -2.72 -28.62 -11.17
CA TYR A 248 -3.41 -27.56 -11.90
C TYR A 248 -2.51 -26.91 -12.95
N ILE A 249 -1.25 -26.60 -12.60
CA ILE A 249 -0.27 -26.01 -13.52
C ILE A 249 -0.02 -26.96 -14.69
N ASP A 250 0.26 -28.24 -14.43
CA ASP A 250 0.54 -29.24 -15.47
C ASP A 250 -0.60 -29.41 -16.48
N LEU A 251 -1.85 -29.29 -16.02
CA LEU A 251 -3.04 -29.41 -16.87
C LEU A 251 -3.39 -28.13 -17.66
N ASN A 252 -3.02 -26.94 -17.15
CA ASN A 252 -3.56 -25.67 -17.66
C ASN A 252 -2.49 -24.70 -18.22
N PHE A 253 -1.21 -24.93 -17.92
CA PHE A 253 -0.12 -24.12 -18.45
C PHE A 253 0.34 -24.67 -19.81
N LYS A 254 0.33 -23.82 -20.83
CA LYS A 254 0.77 -24.14 -22.19
C LYS A 254 2.27 -23.87 -22.28
N LYS A 255 3.05 -24.94 -22.37
CA LYS A 255 4.51 -24.89 -22.57
C LYS A 255 4.87 -24.18 -23.88
#